data_AF-A0A963QCA8-F1
#
_entry.id   AF-A0A963QCA8-F1
#
_cell.length_a   1.000
_cell.length_b   1.000
_cell.length_c   1.000
_cell.angle_alpha   90.00
_cell.angle_beta   90.00
_cell.angle_gamma   90.00
#
_symmetry.space_group_name_H-M   'P 1'
#
loop_
_entity.id
_entity.type
_entity.pdbx_description
1 polymer ?
#
loop_
_entity_poly.entity_id
_entity_poly.type
_entity_poly.pdbx_seq_one_letter_code
_entity_poly.pdbx_strand_id
1 'polypeptide(L)'
;MAILVIFMLGIGNFAMHKAVLESRHPLLGQMPWYVHMLGGRVSLASEFLILLAAMLLVANGHGGWGVAYFAYSSVNALAAWLIVTRRI
;
A
#
# COMPACT_ATOMS: atom_id res chain seq x y z
N MET A 1 6.00 18.50 9.61
CA MET A 1 6.75 18.11 8.40
C MET A 1 6.68 16.61 8.11
N ALA A 2 7.06 15.72 9.04
CA ALA A 2 7.03 14.27 8.82
C ALA A 2 5.64 13.70 8.42
N ILE A 3 4.56 14.22 9.02
CA ILE A 3 3.18 13.79 8.70
C ILE A 3 2.82 14.07 7.23
N LEU A 4 3.22 15.22 6.66
CA LEU A 4 2.95 15.55 5.26
C LEU A 4 3.66 14.56 4.32
N VAL A 5 4.90 14.19 4.64
CA VAL A 5 5.67 13.21 3.85
C VAL A 5 5.01 11.83 3.91
N ILE A 6 4.60 11.38 5.10
CA ILE A 6 3.89 10.11 5.31
C ILE A 6 2.55 10.10 4.55
N PHE A 7 1.82 11.21 4.58
CA PHE A 7 0.58 11.34 3.84
C PHE A 7 0.78 11.25 2.33
N MET A 8 1.81 11.91 1.78
CA MET A 8 2.15 11.78 0.34
C MET A 8 2.60 10.37 -0.03
N LEU A 9 3.37 9.69 0.83
CA LEU A 9 3.70 8.27 0.65
C LEU A 9 2.44 7.41 0.62
N GLY A 10 1.48 7.70 1.50
CA GLY A 10 0.16 7.08 1.49
C GLY A 10 -0.52 7.21 0.14
N ILE A 11 -0.66 8.44 -0.38
CA ILE A 11 -1.24 8.68 -1.72
C ILE A 11 -0.57 7.81 -2.79
N GLY A 12 0.77 7.74 -2.77
CA GLY A 12 1.54 6.87 -3.66
C GLY A 12 1.19 5.40 -3.51
N ASN A 13 1.14 4.88 -2.27
CA ASN A 13 0.86 3.48 -2.00
C ASN A 13 -0.56 3.08 -2.43
N PHE A 14 -1.54 3.96 -2.20
CA PHE A 14 -2.91 3.80 -2.70
C PHE A 14 -2.95 3.75 -4.23
N ALA A 15 -2.24 4.66 -4.91
CA ALA A 15 -2.17 4.67 -6.37
C ALA A 15 -1.53 3.39 -6.92
N MET A 16 -0.48 2.89 -6.27
CA MET A 16 0.19 1.64 -6.64
C MET A 16 -0.71 0.42 -6.44
N HIS A 17 -1.39 0.31 -5.30
CA HIS A 17 -2.36 -0.76 -5.06
C HIS A 17 -3.49 -0.73 -6.10
N LYS A 18 -3.99 0.46 -6.44
CA LYS A 18 -4.99 0.61 -7.50
C LYS A 18 -4.45 0.18 -8.87
N ALA A 19 -3.22 0.57 -9.22
CA ALA A 19 -2.57 0.18 -10.47
C ALA A 19 -2.39 -1.35 -10.57
N VAL A 20 -2.01 -2.02 -9.47
CA VAL A 20 -1.93 -3.48 -9.40
C VAL A 20 -3.30 -4.12 -9.65
N LEU A 21 -4.35 -3.62 -9.00
CA LEU A 21 -5.71 -4.14 -9.18
C LEU A 21 -6.23 -3.93 -10.61
N GLU A 22 -5.93 -2.78 -11.21
CA GLU A 22 -6.33 -2.47 -12.59
C GLU A 22 -5.48 -3.19 -13.64
N SER A 23 -4.27 -3.66 -13.29
CA SER A 23 -3.36 -4.36 -14.22
C SER A 23 -3.88 -5.70 -14.74
N ARG A 24 -4.92 -6.29 -14.10
CA ARG A 24 -5.52 -7.59 -14.44
C ARG A 24 -4.48 -8.69 -14.70
N HIS A 25 -3.38 -8.70 -13.93
CA HIS A 25 -2.31 -9.67 -14.10
C HIS A 25 -2.83 -11.12 -13.92
N PRO A 26 -2.39 -12.11 -14.73
CA PRO A 26 -2.84 -13.50 -14.63
C PRO A 26 -2.70 -14.11 -13.23
N LEU A 27 -1.70 -13.65 -12.45
CA LEU A 27 -1.51 -14.04 -11.05
C LEU A 27 -2.68 -13.64 -10.14
N LEU A 28 -3.36 -12.51 -10.42
CA LEU A 28 -4.57 -12.11 -9.70
C LEU A 28 -5.75 -13.02 -10.06
N GLY A 29 -5.81 -13.48 -11.31
CA GLY A 29 -6.84 -14.41 -11.81
C GLY A 29 -6.71 -15.85 -11.31
N GLN A 30 -5.54 -16.26 -10.79
CA GLN A 30 -5.34 -17.56 -10.12
C GLN A 30 -5.71 -17.52 -8.62
N MET A 31 -5.93 -16.33 -8.04
CA MET A 31 -6.41 -16.23 -6.67
C MET A 31 -7.90 -16.57 -6.59
N PRO A 32 -8.35 -17.32 -5.55
CA PRO A 32 -9.75 -17.69 -5.38
C PRO A 32 -10.69 -16.49 -5.56
N TRP A 33 -11.87 -16.66 -6.16
CA TRP A 33 -12.81 -15.54 -6.43
C TRP A 33 -13.06 -14.68 -5.18
N TYR A 34 -13.11 -15.28 -3.98
CA TYR A 34 -13.26 -14.56 -2.72
C TYR A 34 -12.19 -13.47 -2.53
N VAL A 35 -10.94 -13.74 -2.94
CA VAL A 35 -9.81 -12.79 -2.94
C VAL A 35 -9.92 -11.75 -4.07
N HIS A 36 -10.71 -11.98 -5.11
CA HIS A 36 -10.98 -10.99 -6.16
C HIS A 36 -12.02 -9.94 -5.72
N MET A 37 -13.03 -10.33 -4.93
CA MET A 37 -14.02 -9.41 -4.33
C MET A 37 -13.49 -8.72 -3.06
N LEU A 38 -12.67 -9.41 -2.26
CA LEU A 38 -12.06 -8.86 -1.04
C LEU A 38 -10.72 -8.17 -1.30
N GLY A 39 -9.88 -8.71 -2.20
CA GLY A 39 -8.47 -8.28 -2.37
C GLY A 39 -8.27 -6.90 -2.97
N GLY A 40 -9.30 -6.31 -3.58
CA GLY A 40 -9.25 -4.91 -4.01
C GLY A 40 -9.53 -3.93 -2.87
N ARG A 41 -10.74 -4.02 -2.31
CA ARG A 41 -11.22 -3.07 -1.30
C ARG A 41 -10.63 -3.28 0.09
N VAL A 42 -10.42 -4.54 0.49
CA VAL A 42 -9.79 -4.84 1.80
C VAL A 42 -8.33 -4.43 1.79
N SER A 43 -7.61 -4.62 0.67
CA SER A 43 -6.23 -4.15 0.55
C SER A 43 -6.13 -2.63 0.73
N LEU A 44 -7.02 -1.87 0.09
CA LEU A 44 -7.07 -0.40 0.26
C LEU A 44 -7.50 0.00 1.68
N ALA A 45 -8.44 -0.72 2.30
CA ALA A 45 -8.86 -0.46 3.68
C ALA A 45 -7.72 -0.75 4.68
N SER A 46 -7.00 -1.86 4.50
CA SER A 46 -5.81 -2.18 5.30
C SER A 46 -4.73 -1.12 5.13
N GLU A 47 -4.47 -0.68 3.90
CA GLU A 47 -3.52 0.39 3.63
C GLU A 47 -3.91 1.69 4.35
N PHE A 48 -5.20 2.01 4.35
CA PHE A 48 -5.73 3.17 5.09
C PHE A 48 -5.46 3.05 6.60
N LEU A 49 -5.73 1.89 7.18
CA LEU A 49 -5.53 1.65 8.61
C LEU A 49 -4.06 1.76 9.00
N ILE A 50 -3.15 1.23 8.17
CA ILE A 50 -1.71 1.30 8.40
C ILE A 50 -1.23 2.76 8.31
N LEU A 51 -1.63 3.49 7.26
CA LEU A 51 -1.30 4.91 7.09
C LEU A 51 -1.85 5.75 8.25
N LEU A 52 -3.10 5.53 8.65
CA LEU A 52 -3.75 6.23 9.75
C LEU A 52 -3.00 5.99 11.07
N ALA A 53 -2.66 4.73 11.37
CA ALA A 53 -1.89 4.39 12.55
C ALA A 53 -0.51 5.06 12.56
N ALA A 54 0.19 5.05 11.43
CA ALA A 54 1.50 5.70 11.29
C ALA A 54 1.40 7.22 11.52
N MET A 55 0.41 7.88 10.92
CA MET A 55 0.20 9.33 11.11
C MET A 55 -0.17 9.67 12.55
N LEU A 56 -1.05 8.88 13.19
CA LEU A 56 -1.42 9.09 14.60
C LEU A 56 -0.20 8.93 15.52
N LEU A 57 0.61 7.89 15.32
CA LEU A 57 1.80 7.64 16.14
C LEU A 57 2.84 8.75 15.98
N VAL A 58 3.09 9.20 14.74
CA VAL A 58 4.01 10.31 14.48
C VAL A 58 3.47 11.64 15.04
N ALA A 59 2.15 11.88 14.97
CA ALA A 59 1.53 13.05 15.57
C ALA A 59 1.63 13.08 17.10
N ASN A 60 1.65 11.90 17.74
CA ASN A 60 1.82 11.76 19.18
C ASN A 60 3.30 11.67 19.62
N GLY A 61 4.25 12.04 18.75
CA GLY A 61 5.67 12.11 19.10
C GLY A 61 6.48 10.83 18.86
N HIS A 62 5.86 9.75 18.38
CA HIS A 62 6.56 8.52 18.01
C HIS A 62 7.10 8.56 16.58
N GLY A 63 8.04 9.47 16.31
CA GLY A 63 8.58 9.74 14.97
C GLY A 63 9.16 8.53 14.23
N GLY A 64 9.65 7.51 14.96
CA GLY A 64 10.19 6.27 14.37
C GLY A 64 9.19 5.51 13.49
N TRP A 65 7.88 5.64 13.74
CA TRP A 65 6.85 5.02 12.91
C TRP A 65 6.76 5.62 11.50
N GLY A 66 7.21 6.85 11.30
CA GLY A 66 7.32 7.44 9.97
C GLY A 66 8.34 6.71 9.10
N VAL A 67 9.47 6.30 9.69
CA VAL A 67 10.49 5.50 9.00
C VAL A 67 9.99 4.09 8.72
N ALA A 68 9.28 3.49 9.68
CA ALA A 68 8.64 2.19 9.47
C ALA A 68 7.65 2.22 8.30
N TYR A 69 6.81 3.26 8.22
CA TYR A 69 5.88 3.44 7.11
C TYR A 69 6.58 3.67 5.77
N PHE A 70 7.69 4.43 5.77
CA PHE A 70 8.50 4.61 4.56
C PHE A 70 9.11 3.29 4.05
N ALA A 71 9.67 2.48 4.95
CA ALA A 71 10.22 1.18 4.59
C ALA A 71 9.12 0.24 4.06
N TYR A 72 7.97 0.19 4.74
CA TYR A 72 6.79 -0.55 4.30
C TYR A 72 6.33 -0.13 2.88
N SER A 73 6.18 1.18 2.66
CA SER A 73 5.77 1.74 1.36
C SER A 73 6.77 1.41 0.25
N SER A 74 8.07 1.38 0.55
CA SER A 74 9.11 1.03 -0.42
C SER A 74 9.02 -0.43 -0.87
N VAL A 75 8.71 -1.33 0.07
CA VAL A 75 8.47 -2.75 -0.24
C VAL A 75 7.20 -2.92 -1.08
N ASN A 76 6.11 -2.25 -0.72
CA ASN A 76 4.87 -2.28 -1.51
C ASN A 76 5.10 -1.73 -2.93
N ALA A 77 5.89 -0.66 -3.07
CA ALA A 77 6.25 -0.10 -4.37
C ALA A 77 7.03 -1.08 -5.24
N LEU A 78 8.01 -1.78 -4.65
CA LEU A 78 8.75 -2.83 -5.36
C LEU A 78 7.84 -3.98 -5.80
N ALA A 79 6.97 -4.46 -4.91
CA ALA A 79 6.02 -5.51 -5.22
C ALA A 79 5.05 -5.08 -6.34
N ALA A 80 4.47 -3.89 -6.23
CA ALA A 80 3.58 -3.33 -7.24
C ALA A 80 4.28 -3.19 -8.61
N TRP A 81 5.53 -2.72 -8.62
CA TRP A 81 6.33 -2.60 -9.84
C TRP A 81 6.58 -3.94 -10.51
N LEU A 82 6.95 -4.98 -9.74
CA LEU A 82 7.18 -6.32 -10.27
C LEU A 82 5.91 -6.90 -10.92
N ILE A 83 4.76 -6.72 -10.29
CA ILE A 83 3.46 -7.20 -10.79
C ILE A 83 3.04 -6.43 -12.05
N VAL A 84 3.07 -5.09 -12.02
CA VAL A 84 2.62 -4.25 -13.14
C VAL A 84 3.53 -4.44 -14.36
N THR A 85 4.83 -4.63 -14.15
CA THR A 85 5.81 -4.87 -15.23
C THR A 85 5.82 -6.33 -15.72
N ARG A 86 4.99 -7.22 -15.15
CA ARG A 86 4.95 -8.66 -15.45
C ARG A 86 6.31 -9.35 -15.29
N ARG A 87 7.12 -8.88 -14.35
CA ARG A 87 8.38 -9.55 -13.98
C ARG A 87 8.13 -10.75 -13.08
N ILE A 88 6.95 -10.79 -12.45
CA ILE A 88 6.38 -11.93 -11.74
C ILE A 88 4.94 -12.12 -12.17
#